data_AF-A0A848VQR8-F1
#
_entry.id   AF-A0A848VQR8-F1
#
_cell.length_a   1.000
_cell.length_b   1.000
_cell.length_c   1.000
_cell.angle_alpha   90.00
_cell.angle_beta   90.00
_cell.angle_gamma   90.00
#
_symmetry.space_group_name_H-M   'P 1'
#
loop_
_entity.id
_entity.type
_entity.pdbx_description
1 polymer ?
#
loop_
_entity_poly.entity_id
_entity_poly.type
_entity_poly.pdbx_seq_one_letter_code
_entity_poly.pdbx_strand_id
1 'polypeptide(L)'
;VLFRQSLTEATIHLQPGDVFVLYTDGVVESRAPDGEEYGYDRLLEVLADLRHESAGEIHNQLIADLNTFVTDDGDYGDDMTMVVLKWHGPHADIPLDTHGVARVAELA
;
A
#
# COMPACT_ATOMS: atom_id res chain seq x y z
N VAL A 1 25.23 6.48 10.78
CA VAL A 1 24.81 7.57 11.70
C VAL A 1 23.88 8.57 10.99
N LEU A 2 24.13 8.93 9.72
CA LEU A 2 23.24 9.78 8.89
C LEU A 2 21.81 9.26 8.73
N PHE A 3 21.61 7.97 8.45
CA PHE A 3 20.28 7.40 8.21
C PHE A 3 19.26 7.70 9.33
N ARG A 4 19.65 7.54 10.60
CA ARG A 4 18.75 7.84 11.73
C ARG A 4 18.48 9.34 11.90
N GLN A 5 19.37 10.21 11.43
CA GLN A 5 19.24 11.66 11.55
C GLN A 5 18.32 12.25 10.48
N SER A 6 17.93 11.48 9.47
CA SER A 6 16.98 11.87 8.42
C SER A 6 15.61 11.19 8.55
N LEU A 7 15.41 10.34 9.56
CA LEU A 7 14.11 9.71 9.80
C LEU A 7 13.17 10.70 10.47
N THR A 8 11.98 10.82 9.92
CA THR A 8 10.85 11.52 10.55
C THR A 8 9.79 10.49 10.87
N GLU A 9 9.28 10.54 12.10
CA GLU A 9 8.13 9.73 12.52
C GLU A 9 6.85 10.55 12.34
N ALA A 10 5.79 9.92 11.85
CA ALA A 10 4.47 10.51 11.77
C ALA A 10 3.45 9.55 12.38
N THR A 11 2.50 10.11 13.12
CA THR A 11 1.36 9.37 13.68
C THR A 11 0.09 9.79 12.97
N ILE A 12 -0.70 8.81 12.55
CA ILE A 12 -1.96 8.98 11.85
C ILE A 12 -3.07 8.27 12.62
N HIS A 13 -4.23 8.91 12.73
CA HIS A 13 -5.40 8.34 13.41
C HIS A 13 -6.29 7.66 12.37
N LEU A 14 -6.41 6.34 12.48
CA LEU A 14 -7.15 5.53 11.52
C LEU A 14 -8.65 5.49 11.85
N GLN A 15 -9.48 5.64 10.82
CA GLN A 15 -10.91 5.36 10.86
C GLN A 15 -11.20 3.99 10.23
N PRO A 16 -12.20 3.23 10.74
CA PRO A 16 -12.62 1.99 10.09
C PRO A 16 -12.94 2.22 8.61
N GLY A 17 -12.36 1.39 7.75
CA GLY A 17 -12.43 1.52 6.30
C GLY A 17 -11.21 2.17 5.66
N ASP A 18 -10.33 2.82 6.43
CA ASP A 18 -9.10 3.42 5.89
C ASP A 18 -8.20 2.37 5.24
N VAL A 19 -7.64 2.73 4.08
CA VAL A 19 -6.74 1.88 3.29
C VAL A 19 -5.37 2.54 3.21
N PHE A 20 -4.33 1.75 3.47
CA PHE A 20 -2.93 2.13 3.28
C PHE A 20 -2.32 1.23 2.24
N VAL A 21 -1.69 1.84 1.25
CA VAL A 21 -0.88 1.14 0.26
C VAL A 21 0.54 1.67 0.36
N LEU A 22 1.44 0.79 0.79
CA LEU A 22 2.87 1.05 0.88
C LEU A 22 3.52 0.35 -0.31
N TYR A 23 4.40 1.05 -1.01
CA TYR A 23 5.05 0.53 -2.21
C TYR A 23 6.48 1.05 -2.35
N THR A 24 7.27 0.34 -3.14
CA THR A 24 8.56 0.84 -3.67
C THR A 24 8.35 1.56 -4.99
N ASP A 25 9.26 2.45 -5.34
CA ASP A 25 9.29 3.22 -6.60
C ASP A 25 9.14 2.35 -7.85
N GLY A 26 9.64 1.11 -7.85
CA GLY A 26 9.42 0.14 -8.93
C GLY A 26 7.94 -0.06 -9.37
N VAL A 27 6.95 0.22 -8.51
CA VAL A 27 5.53 0.26 -8.92
C VAL A 27 5.26 1.40 -9.90
N VAL A 28 5.58 2.63 -9.49
CA VAL A 28 5.21 3.85 -10.24
C VAL A 28 6.15 4.11 -11.41
N GLU A 29 7.38 3.59 -11.35
CA GLU A 29 8.39 3.69 -12.42
C GLU A 29 8.27 2.56 -13.46
N SER A 30 7.39 1.57 -13.26
CA SER A 30 7.08 0.56 -14.26
C SER A 30 6.60 1.22 -15.56
N ARG A 31 7.05 0.73 -16.72
CA ARG A 31 6.82 1.42 -18.02
C ARG A 31 5.96 0.61 -18.98
N ALA A 32 5.05 1.30 -19.66
CA ALA A 32 4.37 0.77 -20.83
C ALA A 32 5.35 0.60 -22.01
N PRO A 33 4.99 -0.13 -23.08
CA PRO A 33 5.87 -0.36 -24.23
C PRO A 33 6.32 0.90 -24.99
N ASP A 34 5.57 2.00 -24.87
CA ASP A 34 5.94 3.30 -25.43
C ASP A 34 6.87 4.12 -24.53
N GLY A 35 7.19 3.58 -23.35
CA GLY A 35 8.06 4.18 -22.34
C GLY A 35 7.35 5.06 -21.31
N GLU A 36 6.02 5.18 -21.36
CA GLU A 36 5.26 5.93 -20.35
C GLU A 36 5.32 5.21 -18.98
N GLU A 37 5.58 5.95 -17.91
CA GLU A 37 5.58 5.41 -16.54
C GLU A 37 4.15 5.25 -16.02
N TYR A 38 3.93 4.21 -15.20
CA TYR A 38 2.63 3.94 -14.58
C TYR A 38 2.14 5.14 -13.77
N GLY A 39 3.05 5.74 -13.01
CA GLY A 39 2.86 7.04 -12.38
C GLY A 39 1.92 7.06 -11.17
N TYR A 40 1.97 8.17 -10.45
CA TYR A 40 1.20 8.38 -9.23
C TYR A 40 -0.29 8.61 -9.51
N ASP A 41 -0.63 9.31 -10.58
CA ASP A 41 -2.01 9.70 -10.89
C ASP A 41 -2.87 8.45 -11.17
N ARG A 42 -2.37 7.54 -12.01
CA ARG A 42 -3.05 6.26 -12.27
C ARG A 42 -3.20 5.41 -11.02
N LEU A 43 -2.13 5.27 -10.23
CA LEU A 43 -2.19 4.54 -8.97
C LEU A 43 -3.28 5.09 -8.04
N LEU A 44 -3.37 6.41 -7.92
CA LEU A 44 -4.38 7.08 -7.09
C LEU A 44 -5.80 6.89 -7.65
N GLU A 45 -5.98 6.94 -8.97
CA GLU A 45 -7.28 6.69 -9.61
C GLU A 45 -7.78 5.27 -9.33
N VAL A 46 -6.92 4.26 -9.54
CA VAL A 46 -7.28 2.86 -9.28
C VAL A 46 -7.60 2.65 -7.78
N LEU A 47 -6.77 3.19 -6.89
CA LEU A 47 -7.02 3.10 -5.44
C LEU A 47 -8.34 3.76 -5.01
N ALA A 48 -8.69 4.90 -5.61
CA ALA A 48 -9.93 5.60 -5.31
C ALA A 48 -11.15 4.74 -5.64
N ASP A 49 -11.12 4.02 -6.76
CA ASP A 49 -12.21 3.12 -7.17
C ASP A 49 -12.29 1.88 -6.28
N LEU A 50 -11.15 1.32 -5.88
CA LEU A 50 -11.06 0.09 -5.11
C LEU A 50 -11.20 0.24 -3.59
N ARG A 51 -11.26 1.47 -3.06
CA ARG A 51 -11.20 1.75 -1.61
C ARG A 51 -12.19 0.96 -0.74
N HIS A 52 -13.30 0.51 -1.31
CA HIS A 52 -14.34 -0.24 -0.59
C HIS A 52 -14.06 -1.75 -0.51
N GLU A 53 -13.20 -2.29 -1.36
CA GLU A 53 -12.88 -3.71 -1.46
C GLU A 53 -12.02 -4.21 -0.29
N SER A 54 -11.87 -5.53 -0.11
CA SER A 54 -10.94 -6.06 0.89
C SER A 54 -9.48 -5.75 0.50
N ALA A 55 -8.56 -5.78 1.48
CA ALA A 55 -7.14 -5.56 1.21
C ALA A 55 -6.58 -6.52 0.13
N GLY A 56 -7.04 -7.77 0.12
CA GLY A 56 -6.64 -8.76 -0.88
C GLY A 56 -7.17 -8.46 -2.28
N GLU A 57 -8.43 -8.01 -2.38
CA GLU A 57 -9.02 -7.60 -3.66
C GLU A 57 -8.38 -6.34 -4.22
N ILE A 58 -8.08 -5.35 -3.36
CA ILE A 58 -7.33 -4.15 -3.75
C ILE A 58 -5.96 -4.53 -4.30
N HIS A 59 -5.20 -5.35 -3.57
CA HIS A 59 -3.89 -5.84 -4.02
C HIS A 59 -3.99 -6.54 -5.39
N ASN A 60 -4.90 -7.51 -5.52
CA ASN A 60 -5.00 -8.29 -6.75
C ASN A 60 -5.40 -7.45 -7.95
N GLN A 61 -6.29 -6.48 -7.77
CA GLN A 61 -6.73 -5.60 -8.85
C GLN A 61 -5.64 -4.58 -9.24
N LEU A 62 -4.86 -4.05 -8.28
CA LEU A 62 -3.70 -3.21 -8.58
C LEU A 62 -2.64 -3.97 -9.38
N ILE A 63 -2.31 -5.20 -8.96
CA ILE A 63 -1.35 -6.02 -9.70
C ILE A 63 -1.88 -6.35 -11.11
N ALA A 64 -3.17 -6.65 -11.25
CA ALA A 64 -3.78 -6.89 -12.56
C ALA A 64 -3.74 -5.64 -13.47
N ASP A 65 -4.03 -4.46 -12.93
CA ASP A 65 -3.94 -3.20 -13.67
C ASP A 65 -2.50 -2.90 -14.10
N LEU A 66 -1.53 -3.09 -13.19
CA LEU A 66 -0.12 -2.91 -13.49
C LEU A 66 0.33 -3.86 -14.60
N ASN A 67 0.07 -5.17 -14.47
CA ASN A 67 0.44 -6.15 -15.50
C ASN A 67 -0.17 -5.82 -16.87
N THR A 68 -1.42 -5.32 -16.87
CA THR A 68 -2.09 -4.86 -18.09
C THR A 68 -1.36 -3.66 -18.70
N PHE A 69 -0.88 -2.74 -17.87
CA PHE A 69 -0.15 -1.54 -18.29
C PHE A 69 1.24 -1.84 -18.86
N VAL A 70 2.04 -2.66 -18.17
CA VAL A 70 3.42 -3.00 -18.62
C VAL A 70 3.41 -3.94 -19.84
N THR A 71 2.25 -4.55 -20.15
CA THR A 71 2.05 -5.71 -21.02
C THR A 71 2.70 -6.98 -20.45
N ASP A 72 2.04 -8.14 -20.61
CA ASP A 72 2.40 -9.44 -20.00
C ASP A 72 3.84 -9.92 -20.25
N ASP A 73 4.62 -9.20 -21.06
CA ASP A 73 6.03 -9.43 -21.35
C ASP A 73 6.96 -9.01 -20.18
N GLY A 74 6.43 -8.25 -19.20
CA GLY A 74 6.97 -8.21 -17.83
C GLY A 74 8.27 -7.42 -17.62
N ASP A 75 8.54 -6.39 -18.42
CA ASP A 75 9.68 -5.49 -18.15
C ASP A 75 9.30 -4.41 -17.12
N TYR A 76 9.26 -4.83 -15.85
CA TYR A 76 8.99 -3.93 -14.72
C TYR A 76 10.13 -2.93 -14.46
N GLY A 77 11.30 -3.11 -15.09
CA GLY A 77 12.46 -2.22 -14.96
C GLY A 77 13.18 -2.25 -13.60
N ASP A 78 12.50 -2.58 -12.49
CA ASP A 78 13.05 -2.65 -11.13
C ASP A 78 12.28 -3.64 -10.22
N ASP A 79 12.80 -3.92 -9.03
CA ASP A 79 12.14 -4.73 -8.01
C ASP A 79 10.91 -4.01 -7.42
N MET A 80 9.76 -4.68 -7.47
CA MET A 80 8.50 -4.15 -6.95
C MET A 80 8.12 -4.78 -5.61
N THR A 81 7.77 -3.94 -4.63
CA THR A 81 7.11 -4.37 -3.39
C THR A 81 5.83 -3.57 -3.18
N MET A 82 4.75 -4.25 -2.79
CA MET A 82 3.49 -3.63 -2.42
C MET A 82 2.90 -4.29 -1.17
N VAL A 83 2.40 -3.48 -0.23
CA VAL A 83 1.67 -3.92 0.95
C VAL A 83 0.38 -3.14 1.03
N VAL A 84 -0.75 -3.86 1.05
CA VAL A 84 -2.07 -3.28 1.25
C VAL A 84 -2.57 -3.61 2.65
N LEU A 85 -2.93 -2.58 3.40
CA LEU A 85 -3.55 -2.69 4.71
C LEU A 85 -4.92 -2.02 4.65
N LYS A 86 -5.94 -2.72 5.17
CA LYS A 86 -7.27 -2.14 5.41
C LYS A 86 -7.59 -2.20 6.88
N TRP A 87 -7.84 -1.03 7.48
CA TRP A 87 -8.16 -0.93 8.90
C TRP A 87 -9.65 -1.17 9.13
N HIS A 88 -9.99 -2.18 9.93
CA HIS A 88 -11.39 -2.51 10.23
C HIS A 88 -11.88 -1.88 11.55
N GLY A 89 -11.05 -1.07 12.21
CA GLY A 89 -11.31 -0.61 13.56
C GLY A 89 -10.69 -1.53 14.62
N PRO A 90 -10.74 -1.10 15.90
CA PRO A 90 -10.25 -1.91 17.00
C PRO A 90 -11.06 -3.21 17.11
N HIS A 91 -10.36 -4.33 17.28
CA HIS A 91 -11.00 -5.59 17.65
C HIS A 91 -11.49 -5.47 19.10
N ALA A 92 -12.75 -5.83 19.37
CA ALA A 92 -13.36 -5.68 20.71
C ALA A 92 -12.55 -6.38 21.82
N ASP A 93 -11.83 -7.44 21.46
CA ASP A 93 -11.05 -8.27 22.38
C ASP A 93 -9.59 -7.80 22.58
N ILE A 94 -9.14 -6.75 21.90
CA ILE A 94 -7.78 -6.20 22.05
C ILE A 94 -7.90 -4.77 22.62
N PRO A 95 -7.76 -4.60 23.95
CA PRO A 95 -7.78 -3.28 24.56
C PRO A 95 -6.64 -2.41 24.02
N LEU A 96 -6.99 -1.19 23.62
CA LEU A 96 -6.01 -0.15 23.33
C LEU A 96 -5.40 0.35 24.66
N ASP A 97 -4.13 0.72 24.63
CA ASP A 97 -3.51 1.41 25.76
C ASP A 97 -4.00 2.87 25.88
N THR A 98 -3.49 3.60 26.87
CA THR A 98 -3.90 4.99 27.14
C THR A 98 -3.60 5.97 26.02
N HIS A 99 -2.76 5.59 25.04
CA HIS A 99 -2.44 6.40 23.86
C HIS A 99 -3.22 5.93 22.62
N GLY A 100 -4.17 5.01 22.77
CA GLY A 100 -4.94 4.45 21.67
C GLY A 100 -4.17 3.43 20.85
N VAL A 101 -3.06 2.89 21.37
CA VAL A 101 -2.22 1.91 20.66
C VAL A 101 -2.60 0.50 21.12
N ALA A 102 -3.01 -0.35 20.17
CA ALA A 102 -3.17 -1.78 20.45
C ALA A 102 -1.78 -2.41 20.63
N ARG A 103 -1.53 -3.07 21.76
CA ARG A 103 -0.37 -3.95 21.87
C ARG A 103 -0.69 -5.25 21.14
N VAL A 104 0.00 -5.50 20.03
CA VAL A 104 0.00 -6.82 19.40
C VAL A 104 0.69 -7.75 20.40
N ALA A 105 -0.08 -8.58 21.10
CA ALA A 105 0.50 -9.71 21.81
C ALA A 105 1.16 -10.60 20.75
N GLU A 106 2.46 -10.88 20.89
CA GLU A 106 3.14 -11.87 20.05
C GLU A 106 2.30 -13.15 20.03
N LEU A 107 1.70 -13.44 18.88
CA LEU A 107 1.03 -14.72 18.65
C LEU A 107 2.13 -15.79 18.62
N ALA A 108 2.22 -16.54 19.71
CA ALA A 108 3.02 -17.76 19.81
C ALA A 108 2.33 -18.94 19.12
#